data_AF-A0A1X1IM35-F1
#
_entry.id   AF-A0A1X1IM35-F1
#
_cell.length_a   1.000
_cell.length_b   1.000
_cell.length_c   1.000
_cell.angle_alpha   90.00
_cell.angle_beta   90.00
_cell.angle_gamma   90.00
#
_symmetry.space_group_name_H-M   'P 1'
#
loop_
_entity.id
_entity.type
_entity.pdbx_description
1 polymer ?
#
loop_
_entity_poly.entity_id
_entity_poly.type
_entity_poly.pdbx_seq_one_letter_code
_entity_poly.pdbx_strand_id
1 'polypeptide(L)'
;MSGLKKILIVIASVIALATGLNLYFQYQNHQEYMQLKTSFEERDNIVVLQRLMASEKYASDIRKAGYVVPPDGAIRLDGGIDSIEIKGDIDLDISNPGRNGVTVYFRIEIDGKITSVLYELDKNFDIVSSSYFQFNEKNIKESVNISQSEEERLLKIVQKELESFMKKMYQTLYG
;
A
#
# COMPACT_ATOMS: atom_id res chain seq x y z
N MET A 1 -11.18 53.08 22.20
CA MET A 1 -10.04 52.41 21.51
C MET A 1 -9.91 52.95 20.09
N SER A 2 -8.72 53.43 19.70
CA SER A 2 -8.43 53.90 18.33
C SER A 2 -8.61 52.78 17.29
N GLY A 3 -9.04 53.12 16.07
CA GLY A 3 -9.23 52.16 14.97
C GLY A 3 -7.99 51.33 14.66
N LEU A 4 -6.79 51.92 14.79
CA LEU A 4 -5.51 51.23 14.59
C LEU A 4 -5.28 50.10 15.61
N LYS A 5 -5.70 50.28 16.88
CA LYS A 5 -5.60 49.22 17.90
C LYS A 5 -6.53 48.04 17.57
N LYS A 6 -7.73 48.31 17.04
CA LYS A 6 -8.66 47.25 16.62
C LYS A 6 -8.12 46.45 15.44
N ILE A 7 -7.54 47.13 14.44
CA ILE A 7 -6.93 46.48 13.27
C ILE A 7 -5.75 45.58 13.68
N LEU A 8 -4.87 46.06 14.56
CA LEU A 8 -3.74 45.27 15.05
C LEU A 8 -4.17 44.01 15.81
N ILE A 9 -5.23 44.10 16.62
CA ILE A 9 -5.79 42.93 17.33
C ILE A 9 -6.30 41.89 16.32
N VAL A 10 -7.06 42.32 15.31
CA VAL A 10 -7.58 41.40 14.28
C VAL A 10 -6.44 40.73 13.52
N ILE A 11 -5.41 41.49 13.12
CA ILE A 11 -4.22 40.92 12.44
C ILE A 11 -3.51 39.90 13.33
N ALA A 12 -3.28 40.24 14.61
CA ALA A 12 -2.65 39.34 15.56
C ALA A 12 -3.47 38.05 15.78
N SER A 13 -4.80 38.16 15.85
CA SER A 13 -5.69 37.00 15.98
C SER A 13 -5.65 36.09 14.75
N VAL A 14 -5.65 36.65 13.53
CA VAL A 14 -5.55 35.87 12.29
C VAL A 14 -4.21 35.15 12.20
N ILE A 15 -3.11 35.83 12.56
CA ILE A 15 -1.78 35.20 12.61
C ILE A 15 -1.77 34.06 13.61
N ALA A 16 -2.27 34.28 14.83
CA ALA A 16 -2.32 33.25 15.87
C ALA A 16 -3.11 32.01 15.42
N LEU A 17 -4.27 32.20 14.79
CA LEU A 17 -5.08 31.12 14.21
C LEU A 17 -4.34 30.36 13.11
N ALA A 18 -3.75 31.07 12.14
CA ALA A 18 -3.00 30.44 11.05
C ALA A 18 -1.80 29.64 11.58
N THR A 19 -1.05 30.20 12.54
CA THR A 19 0.07 29.51 13.17
C THR A 19 -0.38 28.30 13.99
N GLY A 20 -1.47 28.43 14.75
CA GLY A 20 -2.01 27.35 15.57
C GLY A 20 -2.49 26.17 14.72
N LEU A 21 -3.17 26.45 13.60
CA LEU A 21 -3.63 25.43 12.67
C LEU A 21 -2.46 24.70 11.99
N ASN A 22 -1.43 25.44 11.57
CA ASN A 22 -0.23 24.84 10.99
C ASN A 22 0.49 23.93 11.99
N LEU A 23 0.67 24.38 13.24
CA LEU A 23 1.26 23.57 14.31
C LEU A 23 0.46 22.31 14.60
N TYR A 24 -0.87 22.41 14.59
CA TYR A 24 -1.76 21.26 14.77
C TYR A 24 -1.55 20.21 13.66
N PHE A 25 -1.52 20.64 12.38
CA PHE A 25 -1.27 19.72 11.27
C PHE A 25 0.13 19.11 11.30
N GLN A 26 1.15 19.88 11.69
CA GLN A 26 2.50 19.36 11.87
C GLN A 26 2.54 18.29 12.97
N TYR A 27 1.90 18.55 14.10
CA TYR A 27 1.81 17.59 15.20
C TYR A 27 1.09 16.30 14.77
N GLN A 28 -0.07 16.43 14.11
CA GLN A 28 -0.82 15.27 13.64
C GLN A 28 0.00 14.43 12.64
N ASN A 29 0.65 15.09 11.67
CA ASN A 29 1.50 14.40 10.70
C ASN A 29 2.66 13.65 11.37
N HIS A 30 3.27 14.26 12.38
CA HIS A 30 4.34 13.62 13.15
C HIS A 30 3.83 12.39 13.91
N GLN A 31 2.65 12.48 14.54
CA GLN A 31 2.03 11.34 15.22
C GLN A 31 1.73 10.19 14.24
N GLU A 32 1.16 10.47 13.08
CA GLU A 32 0.89 9.45 12.06
C GLU A 32 2.16 8.77 11.56
N TYR A 33 3.23 9.55 11.35
CA TYR A 33 4.53 9.03 10.93
C TYR A 33 5.15 8.10 11.98
N MET A 34 5.04 8.46 13.26
CA MET A 34 5.50 7.61 14.37
C MET A 34 4.64 6.35 14.54
N GLN A 35 3.33 6.45 14.38
CA GLN A 35 2.45 5.28 14.42
C GLN A 35 2.77 4.28 13.31
N LEU A 36 3.01 4.76 12.08
CA LEU A 36 3.44 3.89 10.99
C LEU A 36 4.76 3.19 11.33
N LYS A 37 5.71 3.92 11.93
CA LYS A 37 6.99 3.35 12.36
C LYS A 37 6.79 2.22 13.37
N THR A 38 5.95 2.45 14.37
CA THR A 38 5.58 1.44 15.36
C THR A 38 4.95 0.21 14.71
N SER A 39 4.03 0.39 13.75
CA SER A 39 3.42 -0.74 13.04
C SER A 39 4.43 -1.59 12.27
N PHE A 40 5.47 -0.98 11.67
CA PHE A 40 6.57 -1.73 11.08
C PHE A 40 7.37 -2.52 12.14
N GLU A 41 7.69 -1.90 13.27
CA GLU A 41 8.47 -2.51 14.36
C GLU A 41 7.71 -3.68 15.01
N GLU A 42 6.39 -3.57 15.12
CA GLU A 42 5.48 -4.63 15.61
C GLU A 42 5.17 -5.70 14.55
N ARG A 43 5.65 -5.51 13.31
CA ARG A 43 5.32 -6.36 12.14
C ARG A 43 3.82 -6.50 11.89
N ASP A 44 3.07 -5.42 12.14
CA ASP A 44 1.66 -5.36 11.77
C ASP A 44 1.52 -5.02 10.27
N ASN A 45 1.83 -6.02 9.44
CA ASN A 45 1.92 -5.90 7.99
C ASN A 45 0.64 -5.32 7.37
N ILE A 46 -0.53 -5.70 7.88
CA ILE A 46 -1.81 -5.21 7.35
C ILE A 46 -1.97 -3.72 7.67
N VAL A 47 -1.71 -3.30 8.91
CA VAL A 47 -1.79 -1.89 9.28
C VAL A 47 -0.76 -1.05 8.54
N VAL A 48 0.45 -1.58 8.33
CA VAL A 48 1.47 -0.94 7.48
C VAL A 48 0.94 -0.71 6.08
N LEU A 49 0.45 -1.75 5.40
CA LEU A 49 -0.08 -1.63 4.03
C LEU A 49 -1.27 -0.67 3.97
N GLN A 50 -2.21 -0.78 4.91
CA GLN A 50 -3.35 0.15 5.01
C GLN A 50 -2.89 1.60 5.09
N ARG A 51 -1.91 1.91 5.95
CA ARG A 51 -1.40 3.28 6.11
C ARG A 51 -0.62 3.76 4.89
N LEU A 52 0.18 2.90 4.27
CA LEU A 52 0.92 3.22 3.04
C LEU A 52 -0.03 3.50 1.88
N MET A 53 -1.12 2.75 1.77
CA MET A 53 -2.08 2.82 0.66
C MET A 53 -3.25 3.77 0.92
N ALA A 54 -3.44 4.29 2.14
CA ALA A 54 -4.59 5.12 2.50
C ALA A 54 -4.66 6.48 1.77
N SER A 55 -3.57 6.95 1.17
CA SER A 55 -3.54 8.23 0.45
C SER A 55 -2.29 8.37 -0.43
N GLU A 56 -2.22 9.46 -1.19
CA GLU A 56 -1.03 9.86 -1.96
C GLU A 56 0.21 10.12 -1.09
N LYS A 57 0.06 10.31 0.23
CA LYS A 57 1.12 10.72 1.16
C LYS A 57 2.42 9.95 0.98
N TYR A 58 2.34 8.62 0.80
CA TYR A 58 3.50 7.75 0.66
C TYR A 58 3.79 7.32 -0.79
N ALA A 59 3.00 7.76 -1.78
CA ALA A 59 3.17 7.37 -3.17
C ALA A 59 4.56 7.73 -3.72
N SER A 60 5.09 8.91 -3.36
CA SER A 60 6.45 9.31 -3.75
C SER A 60 7.51 8.40 -3.15
N ASP A 61 7.37 8.02 -1.88
CA ASP A 61 8.35 7.16 -1.19
C ASP A 61 8.28 5.72 -1.69
N ILE A 62 7.09 5.21 -1.99
CA ILE A 62 6.89 3.90 -2.65
C ILE A 62 7.59 3.88 -4.01
N ARG A 63 7.47 4.95 -4.81
CA ARG A 63 8.20 5.08 -6.09
C ARG A 63 9.71 5.16 -5.90
N LYS A 64 10.20 5.92 -4.91
CA LYS A 64 11.64 5.97 -4.57
C LYS A 64 12.19 4.61 -4.13
N ALA A 65 11.36 3.81 -3.47
CA ALA A 65 11.70 2.45 -3.07
C ALA A 65 11.78 1.48 -4.26
N GLY A 66 11.32 1.88 -5.44
CA GLY A 66 11.40 1.12 -6.69
C GLY A 66 10.10 0.44 -7.11
N TYR A 67 9.00 0.73 -6.42
CA TYR A 67 7.70 0.12 -6.70
C TYR A 67 6.81 1.06 -7.53
N VAL A 68 5.85 0.48 -8.24
CA VAL A 68 4.95 1.24 -9.11
C VAL A 68 3.60 1.39 -8.42
N VAL A 69 3.05 2.61 -8.49
CA VAL A 69 1.73 2.97 -7.98
C VAL A 69 1.02 3.83 -9.03
N PRO A 70 -0.31 3.93 -9.00
CA PRO A 70 -1.06 4.75 -9.95
C PRO A 70 -0.58 6.21 -10.01
N PRO A 71 -0.90 6.95 -11.08
CA PRO A 71 -0.64 8.38 -11.13
C PRO A 71 -1.32 9.14 -9.98
N ASP A 72 -0.69 10.21 -9.49
CA ASP A 72 -1.20 10.99 -8.35
C ASP A 72 -2.64 11.50 -8.56
N GLY A 73 -3.00 11.82 -9.80
CA GLY A 73 -4.37 12.21 -10.16
C GLY A 73 -5.39 11.10 -9.91
N ALA A 74 -5.06 9.84 -10.21
CA ALA A 74 -5.93 8.70 -9.94
C ALA A 74 -6.05 8.45 -8.43
N ILE A 75 -4.91 8.46 -7.72
CA ILE A 75 -4.87 8.28 -6.26
C ILE A 75 -5.77 9.31 -5.54
N ARG A 76 -5.76 10.57 -5.98
CA ARG A 76 -6.64 11.62 -5.41
C ARG A 76 -8.11 11.40 -5.68
N LEU A 77 -8.45 10.88 -6.87
CA LEU A 77 -9.83 10.59 -7.25
C LEU A 77 -10.37 9.39 -6.47
N ASP A 78 -9.54 8.36 -6.29
CA ASP A 78 -9.90 7.12 -5.61
C ASP A 78 -9.77 7.22 -4.08
N GLY A 79 -9.09 8.27 -3.59
CA GLY A 79 -8.88 8.52 -2.17
C GLY A 79 -7.83 7.61 -1.52
N GLY A 80 -7.02 6.92 -2.32
CA GLY A 80 -6.03 5.95 -1.88
C GLY A 80 -5.29 5.30 -3.05
N ILE A 81 -4.25 4.55 -2.73
CA ILE A 81 -3.53 3.71 -3.68
C ILE A 81 -4.30 2.40 -3.78
N ASP A 82 -4.91 2.12 -4.93
CA ASP A 82 -5.68 0.91 -5.16
C ASP A 82 -4.79 -0.35 -5.25
N SER A 83 -3.58 -0.17 -5.78
CA SER A 83 -2.62 -1.23 -6.09
C SER A 83 -1.17 -0.75 -6.01
N ILE A 84 -0.27 -1.66 -5.64
CA ILE A 84 1.17 -1.48 -5.73
C ILE A 84 1.73 -2.65 -6.55
N GLU A 85 2.40 -2.34 -7.65
CA GLU A 85 3.09 -3.31 -8.49
C GLU A 85 4.53 -3.49 -7.96
N ILE A 86 4.88 -4.75 -7.71
CA ILE A 86 6.17 -5.23 -7.24
C ILE A 86 6.79 -6.08 -8.34
N LYS A 87 7.96 -5.65 -8.83
CA LYS A 87 8.74 -6.37 -9.84
C LYS A 87 9.82 -7.20 -9.17
N GLY A 88 9.93 -8.47 -9.54
CA GLY A 88 10.81 -9.40 -8.87
C GLY A 88 10.93 -10.74 -9.58
N ASP A 89 11.05 -11.81 -8.80
CA ASP A 89 11.04 -13.18 -9.34
C ASP A 89 9.68 -13.49 -10.02
N ILE A 90 8.61 -12.85 -9.52
CA ILE A 90 7.28 -12.78 -10.12
C ILE A 90 6.82 -11.33 -10.04
N ASP A 91 6.41 -10.75 -11.16
CA ASP A 91 5.73 -9.46 -11.18
C ASP A 91 4.32 -9.63 -10.59
N LEU A 92 4.07 -8.96 -9.47
CA LEU A 92 2.82 -9.07 -8.72
C LEU A 92 2.26 -7.71 -8.32
N ASP A 93 0.95 -7.65 -8.23
CA ASP A 93 0.20 -6.52 -7.71
C ASP A 93 -0.35 -6.86 -6.34
N ILE A 94 -0.11 -6.00 -5.35
CA ILE A 94 -0.84 -6.04 -4.09
C ILE A 94 -1.96 -5.01 -4.12
N SER A 95 -3.14 -5.41 -3.67
CA SER A 95 -4.33 -4.57 -3.65
C SER A 95 -5.13 -4.80 -2.38
N ASN A 96 -6.00 -3.83 -2.07
CA ASN A 96 -7.07 -3.97 -1.10
C ASN A 96 -6.63 -4.61 0.24
N PRO A 97 -5.83 -3.90 1.06
CA PRO A 97 -5.56 -4.36 2.41
C PRO A 97 -6.87 -4.23 3.24
N GLY A 98 -7.71 -5.26 3.20
CA GLY A 98 -8.87 -5.38 4.08
C GLY A 98 -8.45 -5.40 5.54
N ARG A 99 -9.40 -5.47 6.49
CA ARG A 99 -9.03 -5.44 7.93
C ARG A 99 -8.05 -6.54 8.34
N ASN A 100 -8.07 -7.69 7.65
CA ASN A 100 -7.39 -8.90 8.09
C ASN A 100 -6.45 -9.51 7.04
N GLY A 101 -6.25 -8.86 5.89
CA GLY A 101 -5.50 -9.47 4.81
C GLY A 101 -5.19 -8.56 3.64
N VAL A 102 -4.40 -9.08 2.71
CA VAL A 102 -3.98 -8.42 1.47
C VAL A 102 -4.30 -9.32 0.28
N THR A 103 -4.75 -8.73 -0.82
CA THR A 103 -4.96 -9.44 -2.06
C THR A 103 -3.71 -9.32 -2.93
N VAL A 104 -3.16 -10.46 -3.36
CA VAL A 104 -2.03 -10.53 -4.29
C VAL A 104 -2.51 -11.09 -5.62
N TYR A 105 -2.22 -10.39 -6.71
CA TYR A 105 -2.53 -10.81 -8.07
C TYR A 105 -1.24 -10.92 -8.89
N PHE A 106 -1.10 -11.98 -9.68
CA PHE A 106 -0.02 -12.08 -10.66
C PHE A 106 -0.41 -13.02 -11.80
N ARG A 107 0.39 -12.99 -12.86
CA ARG A 107 0.28 -13.93 -13.98
C ARG A 107 1.57 -14.70 -14.13
N ILE A 108 1.45 -16.01 -14.30
CA ILE A 108 2.59 -16.89 -14.51
C ILE A 108 2.26 -18.01 -15.48
N GLU A 109 3.25 -18.49 -16.20
CA GLU A 109 3.09 -19.67 -17.06
C GLU A 109 3.17 -20.95 -16.22
N ILE A 110 2.13 -21.78 -16.33
CA ILE A 110 2.04 -23.11 -15.71
C ILE A 110 1.62 -24.07 -16.83
N ASP A 111 2.40 -25.13 -17.03
CA ASP A 111 2.17 -26.14 -18.08
C ASP A 111 1.96 -25.54 -19.49
N GLY A 112 2.73 -24.51 -19.84
CA GLY A 112 2.66 -23.85 -21.15
C GLY A 112 1.49 -22.87 -21.31
N LYS A 113 0.77 -22.55 -20.24
CA LYS A 113 -0.39 -21.64 -20.28
C LYS A 113 -0.25 -20.52 -19.25
N ILE A 114 -0.56 -19.28 -19.67
CA ILE A 114 -0.63 -18.14 -18.75
C ILE A 114 -1.81 -18.33 -17.80
N THR A 115 -1.49 -18.48 -16.53
CA THR A 115 -2.43 -18.62 -15.43
C THR A 115 -2.41 -17.33 -14.62
N SER A 116 -3.59 -16.75 -14.41
CA SER A 116 -3.80 -15.69 -13.44
C SER A 116 -3.99 -16.32 -12.06
N VAL A 117 -3.23 -15.82 -11.09
CA VAL A 117 -3.24 -16.27 -9.70
C VAL A 117 -3.74 -15.12 -8.83
N LEU A 118 -4.66 -15.42 -7.93
CA LEU A 118 -5.18 -14.49 -6.94
C LEU A 118 -5.09 -15.15 -5.57
N TYR A 119 -4.30 -14.55 -4.67
CA TYR A 119 -4.20 -14.95 -3.27
C TYR A 119 -4.84 -13.91 -2.37
N GLU A 120 -5.63 -14.36 -1.41
CA GLU A 120 -5.96 -13.59 -0.23
C GLU A 120 -5.05 -14.09 0.90
N LEU A 121 -4.17 -13.21 1.38
CA LEU A 121 -3.21 -13.54 2.42
C LEU A 121 -3.59 -12.88 3.74
N ASP A 122 -3.30 -13.54 4.85
CA ASP A 122 -3.47 -12.97 6.19
C ASP A 122 -2.30 -12.04 6.60
N LYS A 123 -2.27 -11.61 7.85
CA LYS A 123 -1.20 -10.74 8.40
C LYS A 123 0.20 -11.38 8.41
N ASN A 124 0.29 -12.70 8.41
CA ASN A 124 1.54 -13.44 8.34
C ASN A 124 1.91 -13.77 6.88
N PHE A 125 1.13 -13.28 5.92
CA PHE A 125 1.20 -13.64 4.51
C PHE A 125 0.95 -15.11 4.23
N ASP A 126 0.14 -15.77 5.07
CA ASP A 126 -0.34 -17.13 4.82
C ASP A 126 -1.63 -17.08 3.98
N ILE A 127 -1.82 -18.07 3.08
CA ILE A 127 -3.01 -18.14 2.23
C ILE A 127 -4.26 -18.39 3.07
N VAL A 128 -5.21 -17.46 2.98
CA VAL A 128 -6.59 -17.62 3.45
C VAL A 128 -7.45 -18.22 2.35
N SER A 129 -7.27 -17.73 1.12
CA SER A 129 -7.94 -18.28 -0.07
C SER A 129 -7.07 -18.09 -1.30
N SER A 130 -7.20 -19.00 -2.26
CA SER A 130 -6.51 -18.93 -3.55
C SER A 130 -7.49 -19.21 -4.68
N SER A 131 -7.30 -18.53 -5.81
CA SER A 131 -8.02 -18.84 -7.04
C SER A 131 -7.12 -18.71 -8.26
N TYR A 132 -7.39 -19.58 -9.22
CA TYR A 132 -6.57 -19.74 -10.42
C TYR A 132 -7.47 -19.74 -11.63
N PHE A 133 -7.11 -18.97 -12.64
CA PHE A 133 -7.87 -18.95 -13.88
C PHE A 133 -7.00 -18.73 -15.11
N GLN A 134 -7.42 -19.31 -16.21
CA GLN A 134 -6.82 -19.16 -17.52
C GLN A 134 -7.87 -18.59 -18.48
N PHE A 135 -7.40 -17.98 -19.57
CA PHE A 135 -8.26 -17.63 -20.70
C PHE A 135 -8.02 -18.65 -21.80
N ASN A 136 -9.08 -19.30 -22.28
CA ASN A 136 -8.97 -20.20 -23.41
C ASN A 136 -8.81 -19.43 -24.74
N GLU A 137 -8.64 -20.14 -25.84
CA GLU A 137 -8.45 -19.54 -27.18
C GLU A 137 -9.62 -18.64 -27.63
N LYS A 138 -10.79 -18.76 -26.99
CA LYS A 138 -11.98 -17.94 -27.23
C LYS A 138 -12.10 -16.76 -26.26
N ASN A 139 -11.05 -16.47 -25.48
CA ASN A 139 -11.01 -15.47 -24.41
C ASN A 139 -12.06 -15.68 -23.31
N ILE A 140 -12.47 -16.93 -23.06
CA ILE A 140 -13.37 -17.26 -21.95
C ILE A 140 -12.53 -17.59 -20.72
N LYS A 141 -12.86 -16.97 -19.57
CA LYS A 141 -12.25 -17.24 -18.27
C LYS A 141 -12.69 -18.63 -17.78
N GLU A 142 -11.72 -19.47 -17.47
CA GLU A 142 -11.91 -20.81 -16.93
C GLU A 142 -11.14 -20.94 -15.61
N SER A 143 -11.81 -21.41 -14.56
CA SER A 143 -11.13 -21.78 -13.32
C SER A 143 -10.30 -23.04 -13.55
N VAL A 144 -9.07 -23.03 -13.06
CA VAL A 144 -8.15 -24.17 -13.15
C VAL A 144 -7.67 -24.57 -11.77
N ASN A 145 -7.07 -25.75 -11.65
CA ASN A 145 -6.36 -26.18 -10.45
C ASN A 145 -4.87 -26.22 -10.77
N ILE A 146 -4.06 -25.91 -9.78
CA ILE A 146 -2.60 -26.16 -9.82
C ILE A 146 -2.25 -27.21 -8.76
N SER A 147 -1.07 -27.82 -8.88
CA SER A 147 -0.62 -28.76 -7.85
C SER A 147 -0.28 -28.04 -6.55
N GLN A 148 -0.45 -28.72 -5.42
CA GLN A 148 -0.09 -28.17 -4.12
C GLN A 148 1.40 -27.76 -4.06
N SER A 149 2.29 -28.56 -4.66
CA SER A 149 3.72 -28.23 -4.70
C SER A 149 4.00 -26.94 -5.48
N GLU A 150 3.19 -26.66 -6.50
CA GLU A 150 3.30 -25.42 -7.26
C GLU A 150 2.76 -24.23 -6.47
N GLU A 151 1.60 -24.37 -5.79
CA GLU A 151 1.08 -23.33 -4.89
C GLU A 151 2.09 -22.98 -3.77
N GLU A 152 2.70 -23.98 -3.14
CA GLU A 152 3.74 -23.78 -2.13
C GLU A 152 5.00 -23.11 -2.69
N ARG A 153 5.39 -23.41 -3.93
CA ARG A 153 6.52 -22.77 -4.62
C ARG A 153 6.22 -21.29 -4.86
N LEU A 154 5.05 -20.98 -5.41
CA LEU A 154 4.63 -19.62 -5.73
C LEU A 154 4.44 -18.78 -4.47
N LEU A 155 3.82 -19.34 -3.42
CA LEU A 155 3.62 -18.65 -2.15
C LEU A 155 4.95 -18.22 -1.54
N LYS A 156 5.97 -19.09 -1.55
CA LYS A 156 7.31 -18.73 -1.02
C LYS A 156 7.94 -17.55 -1.76
N ILE A 157 7.72 -17.46 -3.07
CA ILE A 157 8.20 -16.33 -3.87
C ILE A 157 7.44 -15.06 -3.47
N VAL A 158 6.10 -15.13 -3.42
CA VAL A 158 5.25 -14.01 -3.02
C VAL A 158 5.63 -13.51 -1.62
N GLN A 159 5.76 -14.39 -0.64
CA GLN A 159 6.15 -14.03 0.73
C GLN A 159 7.51 -13.31 0.76
N LYS A 160 8.50 -13.83 0.03
CA LYS A 160 9.82 -13.19 -0.08
C LYS A 160 9.74 -11.78 -0.69
N GLU A 161 8.94 -11.58 -1.73
CA GLU A 161 8.74 -10.27 -2.36
C GLU A 161 8.03 -9.29 -1.40
N LEU A 162 7.01 -9.74 -0.66
CA LEU A 162 6.31 -8.92 0.33
C LEU A 162 7.21 -8.54 1.53
N GLU A 163 8.01 -9.47 2.04
CA GLU A 163 8.98 -9.19 3.11
C GLU A 163 10.04 -8.19 2.63
N SER A 164 10.53 -8.36 1.40
CA SER A 164 11.45 -7.43 0.76
C SER A 164 10.84 -6.03 0.63
N PHE A 165 9.59 -5.95 0.18
CA PHE A 165 8.82 -4.71 0.14
C PHE A 165 8.74 -4.04 1.51
N MET A 166 8.33 -4.77 2.55
CA MET A 166 8.20 -4.23 3.90
C MET A 166 9.53 -3.66 4.42
N LYS A 167 10.61 -4.42 4.24
CA LYS A 167 11.95 -4.00 4.65
C LYS A 167 12.41 -2.76 3.88
N LYS A 168 12.19 -2.72 2.58
CA LYS A 168 12.60 -1.60 1.72
C LYS A 168 11.81 -0.34 2.04
N MET A 169 10.51 -0.46 2.29
CA MET A 169 9.68 0.67 2.71
C MET A 169 10.11 1.23 4.06
N TYR A 170 10.39 0.37 5.05
CA TYR A 170 10.92 0.82 6.33
C TYR A 170 12.24 1.58 6.15
N GLN A 171 13.19 1.04 5.37
CA GLN A 171 14.46 1.70 5.10
C GLN A 171 14.28 3.03 4.35
N THR A 172 13.35 3.10 3.41
CA THR A 172 13.11 4.32 2.62
C THR A 172 12.51 5.44 3.48
N LEU A 173 11.65 5.09 4.44
CA LEU A 173 10.99 6.05 5.30
C LEU A 173 11.84 6.46 6.51
N TYR A 174 12.59 5.52 7.10
CA TYR A 174 13.23 5.70 8.42
C TYR A 174 14.73 5.43 8.45
N GLY A 175 15.33 5.01 7.32
CA GLY A 175 16.75 4.65 7.21
C GLY A 175 17.67 5.78 6.77
#